data_AF-A0A2K8UIK7-F1
#
_entry.id   AF-A0A2K8UIK7-F1
#
_cell.length_a   1.000
_cell.length_b   1.000
_cell.length_c   1.000
_cell.angle_alpha   90.00
_cell.angle_beta   90.00
_cell.angle_gamma   90.00
#
_symmetry.space_group_name_H-M   'P 1'
#
loop_
_entity.id
_entity.type
_entity.pdbx_description
1 polymer ?
#
loop_
_entity_poly.entity_id
_entity_poly.type
_entity_poly.pdbx_seq_one_letter_code
_entity_poly.pdbx_strand_id
1 'polypeptide(L)' 'MKVPYLLADESVKIEHPEDDWKVWTVINPANWMVPWFIVLMVQMWLVHSYALSLPGYGFKDHAAKLHAPVAVVAPAPVAQ' A
#
# COMPACT_ATOMS: atom_id res chain seq x y z
N MET A 1 15.79 17.09 33.44
CA MET A 1 15.21 15.79 33.01
C MET A 1 16.37 14.92 32.54
N LYS A 2 16.64 13.78 33.20
CA LYS A 2 17.66 12.82 32.72
C LYS A 2 17.06 12.10 31.51
N VAL A 3 17.52 12.44 30.31
CA VAL A 3 17.19 11.65 29.12
C VAL A 3 17.83 10.26 29.26
N PRO A 4 17.14 9.16 28.90
CA PRO A 4 17.70 7.82 29.03
C PRO A 4 19.00 7.69 28.22
N TYR A 5 20.05 7.24 28.90
CA TYR A 5 21.43 7.08 28.42
C TYR A 5 21.59 6.23 27.13
N LEU A 6 20.57 5.47 26.74
CA LEU A 6 20.65 4.49 25.66
C LEU A 6 20.70 5.07 24.23
N LEU A 7 20.34 6.33 24.03
CA LEU A 7 20.23 6.94 22.68
C LEU A 7 21.26 8.04 22.40
N ALA A 8 22.10 8.40 23.38
CA ALA A 8 23.08 9.49 23.25
C ALA A 8 24.53 9.00 23.30
N ASP A 9 24.74 7.70 23.51
CA ASP A 9 26.07 7.09 23.58
C ASP A 9 26.38 6.41 22.24
N GLU A 10 27.39 6.93 21.53
CA GLU A 10 27.85 6.40 20.23
C GLU A 10 28.36 4.96 20.30
N SER A 11 28.65 4.44 21.51
CA SER A 11 29.07 3.04 21.71
C SER A 11 27.91 2.05 21.67
N VAL A 12 26.65 2.51 21.76
CA VAL A 12 25.47 1.65 21.75
C VAL A 12 25.07 1.37 20.30
N LYS A 13 25.35 0.15 19.85
CA LYS A 13 24.89 -0.36 18.56
C LYS A 13 23.46 -0.89 18.71
N ILE A 14 22.51 -0.28 18.01
CA ILE A 14 21.13 -0.76 17.91
C ILE A 14 21.06 -1.81 16.80
N GLU A 15 20.53 -2.99 17.11
CA GLU A 15 20.38 -4.07 16.12
C GLU A 15 18.92 -4.22 15.69
N HIS A 16 18.67 -3.95 14.42
CA HIS A 16 17.34 -4.10 13.82
C HIS A 16 17.24 -5.47 13.13
N PRO A 17 16.15 -6.24 13.32
CA PRO A 17 14.86 -5.83 13.88
C PRO A 17 14.67 -6.08 15.39
N GLU A 18 15.62 -6.73 16.07
CA GLU A 18 15.43 -7.19 17.47
C GLU A 18 15.20 -6.05 18.46
N ASP A 19 15.75 -4.87 18.19
CA ASP A 19 15.58 -3.68 19.03
C ASP A 19 14.42 -2.76 18.61
N ASP A 20 13.68 -3.07 17.55
CA ASP A 20 12.63 -2.17 17.01
C ASP A 20 11.49 -1.90 18.00
N TRP A 21 11.19 -2.86 18.89
CA TRP A 21 10.19 -2.69 19.93
C TRP A 21 10.52 -1.51 20.87
N LYS A 22 11.79 -1.09 20.95
CA LYS A 22 12.21 0.06 21.75
C LYS A 22 11.64 1.39 21.23
N VAL A 23 11.12 1.46 20.00
CA VAL A 23 10.42 2.67 19.50
C VAL A 23 9.27 3.08 20.43
N TRP A 24 8.61 2.11 21.07
CA TRP A 24 7.50 2.34 22.00
C TRP A 24 7.94 2.95 23.34
N THR A 25 9.25 3.00 23.62
CA THR A 25 9.79 3.74 24.78
C THR A 25 9.87 5.25 24.53
N VAL A 26 9.78 5.67 23.26
CA VAL A 26 9.79 7.08 22.84
C VAL A 26 8.40 7.53 22.40
N ILE A 27 7.70 6.68 21.64
CA ILE A 27 6.38 6.98 21.07
C ILE A 27 5.33 6.16 21.82
N ASN A 28 4.34 6.83 22.42
CA ASN A 28 3.22 6.14 23.05
C ASN A 28 2.30 5.51 21.97
N PRO A 29 2.19 4.17 21.90
CA PRO A 29 1.35 3.52 20.89
C PRO A 29 -0.13 3.90 21.01
N ALA A 30 -0.66 4.09 22.22
CA ALA A 30 -2.07 4.45 22.41
C ALA A 30 -2.42 5.83 21.81
N ASN A 31 -1.46 6.76 21.81
CA ASN A 31 -1.66 8.08 21.22
C ASN A 31 -1.43 8.10 19.71
N TRP A 32 -0.54 7.24 19.21
CA TRP A 32 -0.06 7.31 17.81
C TRP A 32 -0.62 6.22 16.89
N MET A 33 -1.24 5.16 17.41
CA MET A 33 -1.88 4.11 16.58
C MET A 33 -2.96 4.69 15.66
N VAL A 34 -3.87 5.51 16.20
CA VAL A 34 -4.97 6.09 15.40
C VAL A 34 -4.44 7.09 14.35
N PRO A 35 -3.55 8.04 14.68
CA PRO A 35 -2.89 8.87 13.67
C PRO A 35 -2.23 8.07 12.54
N TRP A 36 -1.53 6.97 12.87
CA TRP A 36 -0.91 6.11 11.85
C TRP A 36 -1.93 5.47 10.91
N PHE A 37 -3.06 4.99 11.43
CA PHE A 37 -4.13 4.47 10.58
C PHE A 37 -4.73 5.54 9.66
N ILE A 38 -4.83 6.80 10.11
CA ILE A 38 -5.27 7.91 9.26
C ILE A 38 -4.26 8.13 8.13
N VAL A 39 -2.96 8.13 8.42
CA VAL A 39 -1.92 8.27 7.39
C VAL A 39 -2.02 7.15 6.37
N LEU A 40 -2.15 5.90 6.82
CA LEU A 40 -2.33 4.74 5.93
C LEU A 40 -3.60 4.85 5.09
N MET A 41 -4.70 5.34 5.67
CA MET A 41 -5.95 5.58 4.96
C MET A 41 -5.78 6.65 3.87
N VAL A 42 -5.16 7.79 4.20
CA VAL A 42 -4.88 8.86 3.24
C VAL A 42 -3.99 8.35 2.10
N GLN A 43 -2.94 7.59 2.43
CA GLN A 43 -2.07 7.00 1.43
C GLN A 43 -2.79 5.99 0.53
N MET A 44 -3.66 5.15 1.11
CA MET A 44 -4.53 4.24 0.35
C MET A 44 -5.35 5.03 -0.66
N TRP A 45 -6.06 6.09 -0.24
CA TRP A 45 -6.89 6.88 -1.15
C TRP A 45 -6.08 7.57 -2.24
N LEU A 46 -4.93 8.15 -1.93
CA LEU A 46 -4.07 8.82 -2.91
C LEU A 46 -3.60 7.86 -4.00
N VAL A 47 -3.05 6.71 -3.61
CA VAL A 47 -2.53 5.71 -4.55
C VAL A 47 -3.64 5.16 -5.43
N HIS A 48 -4.79 4.80 -4.83
CA HIS A 48 -5.91 4.23 -5.60
C HIS A 48 -6.55 5.28 -6.52
N SER A 49 -6.71 6.52 -6.08
CA SER A 49 -7.28 7.58 -6.91
C SER A 49 -6.40 7.85 -8.13
N TYR A 50 -5.07 7.88 -7.93
CA TYR A 50 -4.13 8.02 -9.05
C TYR A 50 -4.17 6.80 -9.97
N ALA A 51 -4.06 5.58 -9.43
CA ALA A 51 -4.08 4.36 -10.21
C ALA A 51 -5.36 4.22 -11.06
N LEU A 52 -6.52 4.56 -10.49
CA LEU A 52 -7.82 4.53 -11.19
C LEU A 52 -7.97 5.63 -12.24
N SER A 53 -7.16 6.70 -12.18
CA SER A 53 -7.13 7.74 -13.21
C SER A 53 -6.30 7.37 -14.43
N LEU A 54 -5.44 6.35 -14.33
CA LEU A 54 -4.62 5.90 -15.44
C LEU A 54 -5.46 5.11 -16.45
N PRO A 55 -5.21 5.30 -17.76
CA PRO A 55 -5.95 4.58 -18.80
C PRO A 55 -5.75 3.07 -18.66
N GLY A 56 -6.84 2.32 -18.72
CA GLY A 56 -6.84 0.86 -18.67
C GLY A 56 -6.95 0.26 -17.27
N TYR A 57 -6.82 1.07 -16.22
CA TYR A 57 -6.92 0.67 -14.80
C TYR A 57 -8.19 1.18 -14.11
N GLY A 58 -8.88 2.16 -14.70
CA GLY A 58 -10.13 2.68 -14.15
C GLY A 58 -11.28 1.66 -14.21
N PHE A 59 -12.24 1.76 -13.29
CA PHE A 59 -13.40 0.87 -13.25
C PHE A 59 -14.18 0.83 -14.58
N LYS A 60 -14.28 1.96 -15.28
CA LYS A 60 -14.95 2.06 -16.59
C LYS A 60 -14.19 1.31 -17.68
N ASP A 61 -12.86 1.39 -17.68
CA ASP A 61 -12.03 0.70 -18.67
C ASP A 61 -12.09 -0.81 -18.46
N HIS A 62 -12.16 -1.25 -17.21
CA HIS A 62 -12.30 -2.67 -16.88
C HIS A 62 -13.68 -3.22 -17.30
N ALA A 63 -14.75 -2.45 -17.09
CA ALA A 63 -16.08 -2.80 -17.57
C ALA A 63 -16.14 -2.84 -19.10
N ALA A 64 -15.53 -1.86 -19.78
CA ALA A 64 -15.46 -1.83 -21.24
C ALA A 64 -14.75 -3.06 -21.83
N LYS A 65 -13.68 -3.54 -21.19
CA LYS A 65 -12.99 -4.79 -21.58
C LYS A 65 -13.88 -6.03 -21.43
N LEU A 66 -14.70 -6.10 -20.39
CA LEU A 66 -15.60 -7.25 -20.15
C LEU A 66 -16.76 -7.31 -21.16
N HIS A 67 -17.23 -6.16 -21.65
CA HIS A 67 -18.30 -6.08 -22.65
C HIS A 67 -17.80 -6.04 -24.10
N ALA A 68 -16.49 -6.20 -24.32
CA ALA A 68 -15.96 -6.33 -25.67
C ALA A 68 -16.58 -7.57 -26.34
N PRO A 69 -17.16 -7.44 -27.56
CA PRO A 69 -17.78 -8.57 -28.22
C PRO A 69 -16.71 -9.63 -28.45
N VAL A 70 -16.93 -10.83 -27.89
CA VAL A 70 -16.12 -12.00 -28.19
C VAL A 70 -16.24 -12.22 -29.69
N ALA A 71 -15.13 -12.13 -30.41
CA ALA A 71 -15.09 -12.44 -31.83
C ALA A 71 -15.52 -13.91 -32.00
N VAL A 72 -16.76 -14.12 -32.39
CA VAL A 72 -17.25 -15.43 -32.81
C VAL A 72 -16.54 -15.70 -34.13
N VAL A 73 -15.47 -16.48 -34.08
CA VAL A 73 -14.80 -16.99 -35.28
C VAL A 73 -15.85 -17.84 -36.00
N ALA A 74 -16.28 -17.39 -37.18
CA ALA A 74 -17.20 -18.16 -38.00
C ALA A 74 -16.57 -19.54 -38.26
N PRO A 75 -17.32 -20.65 -38.11
CA PRO A 75 -16.78 -21.97 -38.38
C PRO A 75 -16.27 -22.02 -39.82
N ALA A 76 -15.09 -22.62 -40.02
CA ALA A 76 -14.47 -22.74 -41.33
C ALA A 76 -15.47 -23.35 -42.33
N PRO A 77 -15.53 -22.84 -43.59
CA PRO A 77 -16.44 -23.37 -44.58
C PRO A 77 -16.14 -24.86 -44.79
N VAL A 78 -17.14 -25.71 -44.54
CA VAL A 78 -17.06 -27.13 -44.81
C VAL A 78 -17.09 -27.26 -46.34
N ALA A 79 -16.00 -27.75 -46.92
CA ALA A 79 -15.95 -28.03 -48.35
C ALA A 79 -17.01 -29.09 -48.69
N GLN A 80 -17.95 -28.72 -49.56
CA GLN A 80 -18.91 -29.64 -50.17
C GLN A 80 -18.34 -30.23 -51.46
#